data_AF-A0A8B6E9I3-F1
#
_entry.id   AF-A0A8B6E9I3-F1
#
_cell.length_a   1.000
_cell.length_b   1.000
_cell.length_c   1.000
_cell.angle_alpha   90.00
_cell.angle_beta   90.00
_cell.angle_gamma   90.00
#
_symmetry.space_group_name_H-M   'P 1'
#
loop_
_entity.id
_entity.type
_entity.pdbx_description
1 polymer ?
#
loop_
_entity_poly.entity_id
_entity_poly.type
_entity_poly.pdbx_seq_one_letter_code
_entity_poly.pdbx_strand_id
1 'polypeptide(L)'
;MPPNITTINMLCGQHLTNQQEADDWLSRNQLKHEHIDNGYQMATSRVGETLYEKIFMHYTFKQWGRYPEELDASVLARIPVRNNFDDRYFSDKYQALPTDGYTKMFENILEHENITVRLSCDYFDIEPSAISNSTIIYSGPIDDFFTNVGYPKLEYRSVNFEIQRMKNTKFFQPCAHVNHPGPETPFTRIIEYKHLLNQDSPHTTIISETSCSDGDPYYPVPTKRNTELYEQYKALAEKERNIHFVGRLASYKYFNMDQSILNALEYCDSNFSI
;
A
#
# COMPACT_ATOMS: atom_id res chain seq x y z
N MET A 1 -12.92 -1.65 -8.20
CA MET A 1 -14.02 -2.07 -7.31
C MET A 1 -13.61 -3.36 -6.61
N PRO A 2 -13.80 -3.49 -5.28
CA PRO A 2 -13.60 -4.77 -4.59
C PRO A 2 -14.59 -5.83 -5.09
N PRO A 3 -14.30 -7.14 -4.94
CA PRO A 3 -15.28 -8.18 -5.22
C PRO A 3 -16.60 -7.92 -4.49
N ASN A 4 -17.69 -7.90 -5.25
CA ASN A 4 -19.05 -7.66 -4.81
C ASN A 4 -20.05 -8.40 -5.73
N ILE A 5 -21.37 -8.25 -5.52
CA ILE A 5 -22.38 -8.93 -6.35
C ILE A 5 -22.18 -8.67 -7.85
N THR A 6 -21.89 -7.42 -8.24
CA THR A 6 -21.65 -7.07 -9.64
C THR A 6 -20.48 -7.86 -10.23
N THR A 7 -19.38 -8.01 -9.50
CA THR A 7 -18.24 -8.82 -9.97
C THR A 7 -18.57 -10.31 -10.02
N ILE A 8 -19.32 -10.85 -9.06
CA ILE A 8 -19.73 -12.27 -9.05
C ILE A 8 -20.58 -12.56 -10.29
N ASN A 9 -21.57 -11.70 -10.56
CA ASN A 9 -22.44 -11.83 -11.72
C ASN A 9 -21.65 -11.79 -13.03
N MET A 10 -20.75 -10.80 -13.17
CA MET A 10 -19.96 -10.61 -14.38
C MET A 10 -18.93 -11.73 -14.63
N LEU A 11 -18.21 -12.17 -13.59
CA LEU A 11 -17.06 -13.06 -13.74
C LEU A 11 -17.42 -14.54 -13.59
N CYS A 12 -18.52 -14.85 -12.91
CA CYS A 12 -18.99 -16.21 -12.65
C CYS A 12 -20.31 -16.54 -13.36
N GLY A 13 -20.81 -15.65 -14.24
CA GLY A 13 -22.04 -15.86 -15.01
C GLY A 13 -23.29 -16.02 -14.13
N GLN A 14 -23.34 -15.27 -13.03
CA GLN A 14 -24.46 -15.31 -12.08
C GLN A 14 -25.44 -14.15 -12.31
N HIS A 15 -26.61 -14.26 -11.69
CA HIS A 15 -27.67 -13.24 -11.75
C HIS A 15 -28.21 -12.94 -10.35
N LEU A 16 -27.30 -12.81 -9.38
CA LEU A 16 -27.64 -12.51 -8.00
C LEU A 16 -28.20 -11.09 -7.89
N THR A 17 -29.30 -10.94 -7.15
CA THR A 17 -30.06 -9.69 -7.06
C THR A 17 -30.06 -9.09 -5.66
N ASN A 18 -29.62 -9.85 -4.65
CA ASN A 18 -29.66 -9.44 -3.25
C ASN A 18 -28.56 -10.13 -2.43
N GLN A 19 -28.40 -9.68 -1.18
CA GLN A 19 -27.35 -10.16 -0.29
C GLN A 19 -27.50 -11.63 0.09
N GLN A 20 -28.73 -12.13 0.30
CA GLN A 20 -28.97 -13.53 0.67
C GLN A 20 -28.48 -14.48 -0.42
N GLU A 21 -28.79 -14.18 -1.69
CA GLU A 21 -28.31 -14.96 -2.82
C GLU A 21 -26.78 -14.94 -2.95
N ALA A 22 -26.14 -13.81 -2.62
CA ALA A 22 -24.69 -13.69 -2.57
C ALA A 22 -24.06 -14.53 -1.46
N ASP A 23 -24.66 -14.52 -0.27
CA ASP A 23 -24.21 -15.34 0.87
C ASP A 23 -24.36 -16.85 0.57
N ASP A 24 -25.47 -17.24 -0.06
CA ASP A 24 -25.71 -18.62 -0.50
C ASP A 24 -24.75 -19.05 -1.63
N TRP A 25 -24.37 -18.13 -2.51
CA TRP A 25 -23.36 -18.40 -3.53
C TRP A 25 -21.97 -18.53 -2.89
N LEU A 26 -21.57 -17.59 -2.03
CA LEU A 26 -20.26 -17.60 -1.37
C LEU A 26 -20.08 -18.86 -0.52
N SER A 27 -21.06 -19.23 0.30
CA SER A 27 -20.98 -20.42 1.16
C SER A 27 -20.78 -21.74 0.40
N ARG A 28 -21.24 -21.82 -0.86
CA ARG A 28 -21.03 -22.99 -1.73
C ARG A 28 -19.67 -23.00 -2.45
N ASN A 29 -19.03 -21.84 -2.60
CA ASN A 29 -17.80 -21.68 -3.39
C ASN A 29 -16.55 -21.42 -2.54
N GLN A 30 -16.71 -20.88 -1.33
CA GLN A 30 -15.61 -20.63 -0.41
C GLN A 30 -14.97 -21.93 0.05
N LEU A 31 -13.63 -21.94 0.12
CA LEU A 31 -12.87 -23.08 0.63
C LEU A 31 -12.73 -23.01 2.14
N LYS A 32 -12.93 -24.14 2.81
CA LYS A 32 -12.66 -24.26 4.26
C LYS A 32 -11.21 -24.65 4.46
N HIS A 33 -10.49 -23.84 5.23
CA HIS A 33 -9.13 -24.13 5.68
C HIS A 33 -9.13 -24.28 7.20
N GLU A 34 -8.33 -25.22 7.72
CA GLU A 34 -8.14 -25.37 9.18
C GLU A 34 -7.42 -24.16 9.78
N HIS A 35 -6.42 -23.67 9.06
CA HIS A 35 -5.65 -22.47 9.36
C HIS A 35 -5.46 -21.61 8.11
N ILE A 36 -5.34 -20.29 8.29
CA ILE A 36 -5.10 -19.33 7.21
C ILE A 36 -3.72 -18.70 7.43
N ASP A 37 -2.72 -19.26 6.77
CA ASP A 37 -1.32 -18.89 6.94
C ASP A 37 -0.81 -18.03 5.78
N ASN A 38 -1.46 -18.11 4.61
CA ASN A 38 -1.03 -17.41 3.41
C ASN A 38 -2.15 -16.71 2.63
N GLY A 39 -1.77 -15.92 1.65
CA GLY A 39 -2.67 -15.16 0.78
C GLY A 39 -3.66 -16.04 0.01
N TYR A 40 -3.25 -17.22 -0.50
CA TYR A 40 -4.14 -18.13 -1.21
C TYR A 40 -5.30 -18.59 -0.33
N GLN A 41 -4.99 -19.07 0.88
CA GLN A 41 -5.99 -19.52 1.85
C GLN A 41 -6.89 -18.36 2.27
N MET A 42 -6.32 -17.17 2.48
CA MET A 42 -7.09 -15.97 2.82
C MET A 42 -8.07 -15.56 1.70
N ALA A 43 -7.65 -15.61 0.44
CA ALA A 43 -8.53 -15.25 -0.67
C ALA A 43 -9.59 -16.34 -0.92
N THR A 44 -9.19 -17.60 -1.03
CA THR A 44 -10.12 -18.70 -1.36
C THR A 44 -11.13 -18.98 -0.26
N SER A 45 -10.80 -18.76 1.02
CA SER A 45 -11.79 -18.80 2.11
C SER A 45 -12.84 -17.70 2.04
N ARG A 46 -12.55 -16.59 1.34
CA ARG A 46 -13.45 -15.43 1.24
C ARG A 46 -14.21 -15.37 -0.08
N VAL A 47 -13.64 -15.85 -1.18
CA VAL A 47 -14.23 -15.71 -2.52
C VAL A 47 -14.30 -17.00 -3.34
N GLY A 48 -13.69 -18.09 -2.87
CA GLY A 48 -13.56 -19.33 -3.64
C GLY A 48 -12.52 -19.25 -4.76
N GLU A 49 -12.32 -20.38 -5.44
CA GLU A 49 -11.23 -20.56 -6.42
C GLU A 49 -11.43 -19.73 -7.71
N THR A 50 -12.65 -19.68 -8.25
CA THR A 50 -12.93 -18.97 -9.50
C THR A 50 -12.63 -17.47 -9.42
N LEU A 51 -13.03 -16.81 -8.33
CA LEU A 51 -12.75 -15.38 -8.15
C LEU A 51 -11.29 -15.14 -7.73
N TYR A 52 -10.70 -16.07 -6.97
CA TYR A 52 -9.28 -16.04 -6.66
C TYR A 52 -8.44 -15.96 -7.95
N GLU A 53 -8.65 -16.88 -8.89
CA GLU A 53 -7.90 -16.93 -10.15
C GLU A 53 -8.10 -15.65 -10.99
N LYS A 54 -9.36 -15.19 -11.10
CA LYS A 54 -9.73 -14.07 -11.98
C LYS A 54 -9.33 -12.70 -11.45
N ILE A 55 -9.28 -12.51 -10.13
CA ILE A 55 -9.10 -11.19 -9.51
C ILE A 55 -7.76 -11.09 -8.78
N PHE A 56 -7.35 -12.14 -8.07
CA PHE A 56 -6.29 -12.05 -7.08
C PHE A 56 -4.97 -12.65 -7.57
N MET A 57 -4.98 -13.85 -8.15
CA MET A 57 -3.77 -14.63 -8.41
C MET A 57 -2.72 -13.87 -9.23
N HIS A 58 -3.06 -13.52 -10.47
CA HIS A 58 -2.13 -12.85 -11.37
C HIS A 58 -1.86 -11.38 -10.96
N TYR A 59 -2.85 -10.68 -10.39
CA TYR A 59 -2.64 -9.34 -9.88
C TYR A 59 -1.60 -9.32 -8.74
N THR A 60 -1.72 -10.27 -7.81
CA THR A 60 -0.78 -10.42 -6.69
C THR A 60 0.61 -10.73 -7.21
N PHE A 61 0.74 -11.64 -8.18
CA PHE A 61 2.03 -11.93 -8.82
C PHE A 61 2.65 -10.68 -9.46
N LYS A 62 1.87 -9.89 -10.21
CA LYS A 62 2.38 -8.64 -10.80
C LYS A 62 2.80 -7.61 -9.75
N GLN A 63 2.06 -7.51 -8.65
CA GLN A 63 2.35 -6.55 -7.58
C GLN A 63 3.53 -6.96 -6.70
N TRP A 64 3.69 -8.25 -6.43
CA TRP A 64 4.62 -8.75 -5.41
C TRP A 64 5.78 -9.58 -5.97
N GLY A 65 5.72 -9.98 -7.24
CA GLY A 65 6.67 -10.92 -7.84
C GLY A 65 6.57 -12.33 -7.25
N ARG A 66 5.49 -12.64 -6.52
CA ARG A 66 5.25 -13.89 -5.79
C ARG A 66 3.78 -14.24 -5.86
N TYR A 67 3.48 -15.53 -5.85
CA TYR A 67 2.08 -15.97 -5.78
C TYR A 67 1.52 -15.86 -4.36
N PRO A 68 0.19 -15.74 -4.19
CA PRO A 68 -0.45 -15.60 -2.88
C PRO A 68 -0.06 -16.65 -1.83
N GLU A 69 0.29 -17.87 -2.23
CA GLU A 69 0.75 -18.97 -1.36
C GLU A 69 2.10 -18.66 -0.67
N GLU A 70 2.91 -17.78 -1.26
CA GLU A 70 4.24 -17.40 -0.76
C GLU A 70 4.21 -16.14 0.12
N LEU A 71 3.04 -15.53 0.30
CA LEU A 71 2.84 -14.27 1.01
C LEU A 71 1.99 -14.49 2.25
N ASP A 72 2.26 -13.71 3.29
CA ASP A 72 1.43 -13.69 4.50
C ASP A 72 -0.04 -13.38 4.19
N ALA A 73 -0.95 -14.00 4.93
CA ALA A 73 -2.40 -13.84 4.77
C ALA A 73 -2.85 -12.37 4.81
N SER A 74 -2.17 -11.49 5.55
CA SER A 74 -2.49 -10.08 5.67
C SER A 74 -2.48 -9.32 4.34
N VAL A 75 -1.73 -9.78 3.33
CA VAL A 75 -1.67 -9.12 2.01
C VAL A 75 -3.05 -9.09 1.36
N LEU A 76 -3.75 -10.23 1.34
CA LEU A 76 -5.07 -10.33 0.71
C LEU A 76 -6.23 -10.11 1.69
N ALA A 77 -5.99 -10.17 3.01
CA ALA A 77 -6.98 -9.81 4.03
C ALA A 77 -7.47 -8.36 3.87
N ARG A 78 -6.59 -7.46 3.44
CA ARG A 78 -6.89 -6.02 3.29
C ARG A 78 -7.84 -5.69 2.15
N ILE A 79 -8.00 -6.58 1.17
CA ILE A 79 -8.90 -6.33 0.05
C ILE A 79 -10.33 -6.59 0.53
N PRO A 80 -11.25 -5.61 0.44
CA PRO A 80 -12.63 -5.83 0.83
C PRO A 80 -13.26 -6.88 -0.08
N VAL A 81 -14.12 -7.71 0.50
CA VAL A 81 -14.99 -8.64 -0.24
C VAL A 81 -16.38 -8.38 0.30
N ARG A 82 -17.33 -8.12 -0.59
CA ARG A 82 -18.69 -7.74 -0.23
C ARG A 82 -19.69 -8.72 -0.81
N ASN A 83 -20.77 -8.89 -0.08
CA ASN A 83 -21.95 -9.65 -0.47
C ASN A 83 -23.11 -8.71 -0.89
N ASN A 84 -22.82 -7.45 -1.20
CA ASN A 84 -23.81 -6.45 -1.64
C ASN A 84 -23.33 -5.74 -2.93
N PHE A 85 -24.00 -4.66 -3.33
CA PHE A 85 -23.67 -3.90 -4.55
C PHE A 85 -22.75 -2.69 -4.30
N ASP A 86 -22.28 -2.48 -3.07
CA ASP A 86 -21.39 -1.35 -2.76
C ASP A 86 -20.08 -1.50 -3.54
N ASP A 87 -19.72 -0.50 -4.32
CA ASP A 87 -18.58 -0.48 -5.22
C ASP A 87 -17.39 0.36 -4.70
N ARG A 88 -17.57 1.08 -3.60
CA ARG A 88 -16.54 1.94 -3.00
C ARG A 88 -15.31 1.12 -2.64
N TYR A 89 -14.09 1.62 -2.80
CA TYR A 89 -12.93 0.80 -2.40
C TYR A 89 -12.76 0.74 -0.88
N PHE A 90 -13.01 1.86 -0.19
CA PHE A 90 -12.90 1.99 1.26
C PHE A 90 -14.28 2.03 1.92
N SER A 91 -14.37 1.46 3.12
CA SER A 91 -15.56 1.52 3.98
C SER A 91 -15.45 2.56 5.09
N ASP A 92 -14.32 3.27 5.15
CA ASP A 92 -14.03 4.29 6.14
C ASP A 92 -15.08 5.40 6.15
N LYS A 93 -15.37 5.91 7.35
CA LYS A 93 -16.37 6.96 7.57
C LYS A 93 -16.02 8.26 6.85
N TYR A 94 -14.74 8.63 6.86
CA TYR A 94 -14.23 9.86 6.26
C TYR A 94 -13.37 9.51 5.06
N GLN A 95 -13.81 9.95 3.87
CA GLN A 95 -13.10 9.75 2.61
C GLN A 95 -13.07 11.09 1.89
N ALA A 96 -11.90 11.71 1.84
CA ALA A 96 -11.71 13.03 1.24
C ALA A 96 -10.29 13.16 0.68
N LEU A 97 -10.11 14.10 -0.25
CA LEU A 97 -8.82 14.53 -0.74
C LEU A 97 -8.59 15.99 -0.36
N PRO A 98 -7.34 16.41 -0.07
CA PRO A 98 -7.04 17.81 0.12
C PRO A 98 -7.39 18.61 -1.14
N THR A 99 -8.19 19.66 -0.99
CA THR A 99 -8.70 20.46 -2.12
C THR A 99 -7.57 21.02 -2.99
N ASP A 100 -6.49 21.48 -2.35
CA ASP A 100 -5.31 22.05 -3.00
C ASP A 100 -4.15 21.03 -3.17
N GLY A 101 -4.45 19.74 -2.98
CA GLY A 101 -3.48 18.65 -3.06
C GLY A 101 -2.60 18.47 -1.83
N TYR A 102 -1.90 17.34 -1.77
CA TYR A 102 -1.09 16.95 -0.62
C TYR A 102 0.11 17.87 -0.38
N THR A 103 0.73 18.40 -1.45
CA THR A 103 1.86 19.33 -1.31
C THR A 103 1.48 20.55 -0.48
N LYS A 104 0.34 21.20 -0.78
CA LYS A 104 -0.11 22.38 -0.04
C LYS A 104 -0.43 22.05 1.41
N MET A 105 -1.00 20.87 1.67
CA MET A 105 -1.22 20.38 3.02
C MET A 105 0.09 20.26 3.81
N PHE A 106 1.14 19.66 3.23
CA PHE A 106 2.44 19.51 3.88
C PHE A 106 3.18 20.84 4.06
N GLU A 107 3.10 21.76 3.10
CA GLU A 107 3.62 23.12 3.26
C GLU A 107 3.05 23.77 4.51
N ASN A 108 1.73 23.71 4.70
CA ASN A 108 1.08 24.30 5.88
C ASN A 108 1.45 23.57 7.19
N ILE A 109 1.65 22.25 7.17
CA ILE A 109 2.10 21.48 8.34
C ILE A 109 3.52 21.89 8.77
N LEU A 110 4.38 22.19 7.80
CA LEU A 110 5.79 22.52 8.01
C LEU A 110 6.05 24.03 8.18
N GLU A 111 5.03 24.86 8.00
CA GLU A 111 5.09 26.31 8.13
C GLU A 111 5.08 26.73 9.60
N HIS A 112 6.23 26.59 10.27
CA HIS A 112 6.42 26.99 11.66
C HIS A 112 7.85 27.49 11.91
N GLU A 113 8.02 28.51 12.75
CA GLU A 113 9.33 29.15 12.97
C GLU A 113 10.41 28.20 13.53
N ASN A 114 9.98 27.17 14.26
CA ASN A 114 10.86 26.13 14.80
C ASN A 114 11.18 24.99 13.80
N ILE A 115 10.63 25.02 12.59
CA ILE A 115 10.83 23.99 11.57
C ILE A 115 11.69 24.54 10.45
N THR A 116 12.83 23.90 10.20
CA THR A 116 13.66 24.16 9.02
C THR A 116 13.66 22.92 8.13
N VAL A 117 13.27 23.09 6.86
CA VAL A 117 13.25 22.01 5.87
C VAL A 117 14.47 22.12 4.97
N ARG A 118 15.20 21.01 4.83
CA ARG A 118 16.29 20.86 3.85
C ARG A 118 15.95 19.72 2.89
N LEU A 119 15.89 20.04 1.60
CA LEU A 119 15.62 19.07 0.54
C LEU A 119 16.93 18.65 -0.14
N SER A 120 16.90 17.55 -0.89
CA SER A 120 18.08 17.01 -1.60
C SER A 120 19.28 16.78 -0.67
N CYS A 121 19.01 16.33 0.56
CA CYS A 121 20.00 16.04 1.59
C CYS A 121 19.76 14.63 2.10
N ASP A 122 20.72 13.74 1.89
CA ASP A 122 20.71 12.44 2.56
C ASP A 122 21.09 12.63 4.04
N TYR A 123 20.44 11.90 4.94
CA TYR A 123 20.78 11.87 6.35
C TYR A 123 22.23 11.36 6.56
N PHE A 124 22.66 10.38 5.76
CA PHE A 124 23.98 9.77 5.90
C PHE A 124 25.13 10.68 5.43
N ASP A 125 24.82 11.77 4.72
CA ASP A 125 25.78 12.81 4.34
C ASP A 125 25.97 13.89 5.42
N ILE A 126 25.18 13.85 6.50
CA ILE A 126 25.28 14.82 7.60
C ILE A 126 26.45 14.43 8.51
N GLU A 127 27.36 15.39 8.74
CA GLU A 127 28.46 15.24 9.69
C GLU A 127 27.94 14.85 11.09
N PRO A 128 28.37 13.72 11.68
CA PRO A 128 27.85 13.24 12.96
C PRO A 128 27.98 14.26 14.10
N SER A 129 29.02 15.10 14.06
CA SER A 129 29.24 16.16 15.05
C SER A 129 28.11 17.19 15.08
N ALA A 130 27.48 17.47 13.94
CA ALA A 130 26.40 18.45 13.80
C ALA A 130 25.09 18.02 14.47
N ILE A 131 24.91 16.72 14.70
CA ILE A 131 23.69 16.12 15.26
C ILE A 131 23.93 15.31 16.54
N SER A 132 25.15 15.37 17.08
CA SER A 132 25.59 14.55 18.22
C SER A 132 24.76 14.70 19.51
N ASN A 133 24.13 15.86 19.71
CA ASN A 133 23.26 16.14 20.88
C ASN A 133 21.77 16.22 20.50
N SER A 134 21.40 15.79 19.30
CA SER A 134 20.03 15.85 18.81
C SER A 134 19.28 14.56 19.12
N THR A 135 17.98 14.69 19.38
CA THR A 135 17.04 13.58 19.23
C THR A 135 16.70 13.43 17.75
N ILE A 136 16.81 12.22 17.23
CA ILE A 136 16.63 11.91 15.80
C ILE A 136 15.37 11.09 15.63
N ILE A 137 14.46 11.55 14.76
CA ILE A 137 13.37 10.72 14.23
C ILE A 137 13.81 10.23 12.85
N TYR A 138 14.02 8.92 12.72
CA TYR A 138 14.40 8.29 11.46
C TYR A 138 13.20 7.55 10.87
N SER A 139 12.79 7.93 9.66
CA SER A 139 11.66 7.34 8.94
C SER A 139 12.04 6.64 7.63
N GLY A 140 13.34 6.48 7.36
CA GLY A 140 13.87 5.74 6.20
C GLY A 140 13.92 4.22 6.43
N PRO A 141 14.45 3.44 5.48
CA PRO A 141 14.59 1.99 5.62
C PRO A 141 15.51 1.61 6.78
N ILE A 142 15.01 0.80 7.71
CA ILE A 142 15.77 0.41 8.91
C ILE A 142 17.06 -0.35 8.57
N ASP A 143 17.06 -1.12 7.49
CA ASP A 143 18.21 -1.87 7.00
C ASP A 143 19.24 -1.01 6.27
N ASP A 144 18.86 0.18 5.77
CA ASP A 144 19.83 1.17 5.31
C ASP A 144 20.58 1.80 6.48
N PHE A 145 19.85 2.14 7.55
CA PHE A 145 20.44 2.67 8.78
C PHE A 145 21.51 1.75 9.38
N PHE A 146 21.27 0.44 9.40
CA PHE A 146 22.19 -0.56 9.96
C PHE A 146 23.05 -1.28 8.91
N THR A 147 23.33 -0.63 7.76
CA THR A 147 24.12 -1.26 6.68
C THR A 147 25.48 -1.76 7.16
N ASN A 148 26.12 -1.08 8.12
CA ASN A 148 27.41 -1.44 8.69
C ASN A 148 27.42 -2.77 9.48
N VAL A 149 26.26 -3.27 9.91
CA VAL A 149 26.13 -4.54 10.63
C VAL A 149 26.35 -5.74 9.70
N GLY A 150 26.14 -5.55 8.39
CA GLY A 150 26.34 -6.60 7.39
C GLY A 150 25.23 -7.66 7.37
N TYR A 151 24.08 -7.37 7.96
CA TYR A 151 22.88 -8.21 7.80
C TYR A 151 22.34 -8.12 6.36
N PRO A 152 21.60 -9.15 5.89
CA PRO A 152 20.95 -9.08 4.59
C PRO A 152 19.98 -7.89 4.50
N LYS A 153 19.79 -7.35 3.29
CA LYS A 153 18.77 -6.32 3.03
C LYS A 153 17.36 -6.88 3.19
N LEU A 154 16.44 -6.05 3.67
CA LEU A 154 15.01 -6.35 3.67
C LEU A 154 14.48 -6.22 2.24
N GLU A 155 13.59 -7.13 1.85
CA GLU A 155 12.98 -7.04 0.51
C GLU A 155 11.89 -5.96 0.51
N TYR A 156 11.92 -5.06 -0.48
CA TYR A 156 10.84 -4.13 -0.76
C TYR A 156 10.37 -4.31 -2.21
N ARG A 157 9.11 -3.96 -2.48
CA ARG A 157 8.65 -3.71 -3.85
C ARG A 157 8.79 -2.23 -4.15
N SER A 158 9.23 -1.98 -5.37
CA SER A 158 9.24 -0.68 -6.01
C SER A 158 8.11 -0.58 -7.05
N VAL A 159 7.93 0.61 -7.61
CA VAL A 159 6.96 0.91 -8.67
C VAL A 159 7.62 1.81 -9.71
N ASN A 160 7.56 1.36 -10.96
CA ASN A 160 7.85 2.18 -12.13
C ASN A 160 6.57 2.85 -12.63
N PHE A 161 6.63 4.16 -12.83
CA PHE A 161 5.53 4.98 -13.32
C PHE A 161 5.77 5.40 -14.77
N GLU A 162 4.90 4.98 -15.67
CA GLU A 162 4.90 5.45 -17.06
C GLU A 162 3.82 6.52 -17.24
N ILE A 163 4.24 7.74 -17.59
CA ILE A 163 3.33 8.89 -17.73
C ILE A 163 3.01 9.11 -19.21
N GLN A 164 1.72 9.05 -19.57
CA GLN A 164 1.24 9.37 -20.90
C GLN A 164 0.31 10.58 -20.87
N ARG A 165 0.59 11.56 -21.73
CA ARG A 165 -0.21 12.79 -21.86
C ARG A 165 -0.99 12.74 -23.16
N MET A 166 -2.31 12.86 -23.07
CA MET A 166 -3.21 12.73 -24.20
C MET A 166 -3.92 14.05 -24.47
N LYS A 167 -3.70 14.61 -25.66
CA LYS A 167 -4.42 15.80 -26.13
C LYS A 167 -5.80 15.40 -26.65
N ASN A 168 -6.76 16.32 -26.51
CA ASN A 168 -8.15 16.16 -26.95
C ASN A 168 -8.86 14.90 -26.41
N THR A 169 -8.41 14.39 -25.26
CA THR A 169 -9.03 13.26 -24.56
C THR A 169 -9.58 13.75 -23.23
N LYS A 170 -10.91 13.81 -23.12
CA LYS A 170 -11.57 14.26 -21.88
C LYS A 170 -11.45 13.23 -20.77
N PHE A 171 -11.76 11.96 -20.99
CA PHE A 171 -11.44 10.90 -20.03
C PHE A 171 -10.93 9.69 -20.80
N PHE A 172 -9.87 9.05 -20.31
CA PHE A 172 -9.34 7.83 -20.89
C PHE A 172 -10.09 6.59 -20.40
N GLN A 173 -10.46 6.59 -19.12
CA GLN A 173 -11.06 5.43 -18.44
C GLN A 173 -12.26 5.85 -17.56
N PRO A 174 -13.15 4.92 -17.17
CA PRO A 174 -14.39 5.26 -16.47
C PRO A 174 -14.22 5.77 -15.04
N CYS A 175 -13.05 5.58 -14.41
CA CYS A 175 -12.79 6.00 -13.04
C CYS A 175 -11.30 6.24 -12.78
N ALA A 176 -10.97 6.81 -11.61
CA ALA A 176 -9.60 7.20 -11.28
C ALA A 176 -8.58 6.05 -11.36
N HIS A 177 -8.96 4.82 -10.99
CA HIS A 177 -8.08 3.67 -10.95
C HIS A 177 -8.75 2.47 -11.61
N VAL A 178 -8.12 1.94 -12.67
CA VAL A 178 -8.54 0.70 -13.32
C VAL A 178 -7.44 -0.34 -13.14
N ASN A 179 -7.76 -1.41 -12.41
CA ASN A 179 -6.85 -2.53 -12.20
C ASN A 179 -6.96 -3.52 -13.37
N HIS A 180 -5.82 -4.08 -13.76
CA HIS A 180 -5.72 -5.12 -14.78
C HIS A 180 -5.25 -6.41 -14.08
N PRO A 181 -6.16 -7.28 -13.61
CA PRO A 181 -5.76 -8.44 -12.82
C PRO A 181 -5.13 -9.56 -13.65
N GLY A 182 -5.42 -9.61 -14.95
CA GLY A 182 -4.95 -10.69 -15.82
C GLY A 182 -3.46 -10.59 -16.19
N PRO A 183 -2.89 -11.70 -16.69
CA PRO A 183 -1.46 -11.80 -17.03
C PRO A 183 -1.09 -11.14 -18.36
N GLU A 184 -2.07 -10.71 -19.16
CA GLU A 184 -1.88 -10.14 -20.50
C GLU A 184 -1.20 -8.77 -20.52
N THR A 185 -1.20 -8.06 -19.39
CA THR A 185 -0.58 -6.74 -19.24
C THR A 185 0.55 -6.78 -18.21
N PRO A 186 1.69 -6.11 -18.48
CA PRO A 186 2.81 -6.08 -17.54
C PRO A 186 2.57 -5.16 -16.33
N PHE A 187 1.75 -4.11 -16.48
CA PHE A 187 1.39 -3.18 -15.42
C PHE A 187 0.24 -3.73 -14.56
N THR A 188 0.12 -3.27 -13.31
CA THR A 188 -0.97 -3.65 -12.40
C THR A 188 -2.21 -2.80 -12.62
N ARG A 189 -2.06 -1.52 -12.89
CA ARG A 189 -3.17 -0.57 -13.06
C ARG A 189 -2.80 0.66 -13.86
N ILE A 190 -3.83 1.35 -14.33
CA ILE A 190 -3.76 2.69 -14.91
C ILE A 190 -4.52 3.67 -13.99
N ILE A 191 -3.89 4.82 -13.73
CA ILE A 191 -4.43 5.89 -12.91
C ILE A 191 -4.67 7.13 -13.76
N GLU A 192 -5.87 7.68 -13.67
CA GLU A 192 -6.27 8.94 -14.29
C GLU A 192 -6.69 9.93 -13.18
N TYR A 193 -5.71 10.71 -12.69
CA TYR A 193 -5.88 11.62 -11.54
C TYR A 193 -6.95 12.69 -11.75
N LYS A 194 -7.33 12.99 -12.99
CA LYS A 194 -8.37 13.96 -13.30
C LYS A 194 -9.73 13.63 -12.66
N HIS A 195 -10.04 12.34 -12.47
CA HIS A 195 -11.24 11.89 -11.75
C HIS A 195 -11.24 12.26 -10.26
N LEU A 196 -10.07 12.48 -9.65
CA LEU A 196 -9.95 12.66 -8.20
C LEU A 196 -10.20 14.10 -7.75
N LEU A 197 -9.74 15.07 -8.54
CA LEU A 197 -9.83 16.49 -8.21
C LEU A 197 -10.84 17.24 -9.10
N ASN A 198 -11.70 16.51 -9.83
CA ASN A 198 -12.68 17.07 -10.77
C ASN A 198 -12.11 18.19 -11.66
N GLN A 199 -10.85 18.03 -12.11
CA GLN A 199 -10.19 19.06 -12.91
C GLN A 199 -10.89 19.18 -14.26
N ASP A 200 -11.28 20.40 -14.64
CA ASP A 200 -11.85 20.66 -15.96
C ASP A 200 -10.73 20.88 -16.98
N SER A 201 -10.52 19.90 -17.85
CA SER A 201 -9.50 19.95 -18.89
C SER A 201 -9.90 19.13 -20.12
N PRO A 202 -9.68 19.64 -21.34
CA PRO A 202 -9.89 18.91 -22.59
C PRO A 202 -8.79 17.85 -22.85
N HIS A 203 -7.81 17.72 -21.96
CA HIS A 203 -6.67 16.81 -22.07
C HIS A 203 -6.56 15.97 -20.82
N THR A 204 -5.98 14.78 -20.92
CA THR A 204 -5.80 13.92 -19.75
C THR A 204 -4.36 13.42 -19.65
N THR A 205 -3.97 13.06 -18.44
CA THR A 205 -2.72 12.38 -18.16
C THR A 205 -3.07 11.09 -17.45
N ILE A 206 -2.54 9.98 -17.97
CA ILE A 206 -2.65 8.67 -17.34
C ILE A 206 -1.27 8.22 -16.88
N ILE A 207 -1.27 7.42 -15.82
CA ILE A 207 -0.06 6.82 -15.26
C ILE A 207 -0.28 5.31 -15.17
N SER A 208 0.55 4.56 -15.88
CA SER A 208 0.60 3.10 -15.74
C SER A 208 1.61 2.72 -14.67
N GLU A 209 1.23 1.84 -13.75
CA GLU A 209 2.10 1.39 -12.67
C GLU A 209 2.58 -0.06 -12.91
N THR A 210 3.89 -0.26 -12.95
CA THR A 210 4.50 -1.60 -13.02
C THR A 210 5.33 -1.83 -11.76
N SER A 211 4.99 -2.83 -10.95
CA SER A 211 5.80 -3.15 -9.79
C SER A 211 7.10 -3.86 -10.19
N CYS A 212 8.19 -3.51 -9.52
CA CYS A 212 9.52 -4.08 -9.72
C CYS A 212 10.21 -4.34 -8.38
N SER A 213 11.33 -5.08 -8.40
CA SER A 213 12.21 -5.28 -7.23
C SER A 213 13.18 -4.13 -7.01
N ASP A 214 13.48 -3.37 -8.06
CA ASP A 214 14.57 -2.40 -8.06
C ASP A 214 14.02 -0.97 -8.00
N GLY A 215 14.74 -0.08 -7.32
CA GLY A 215 14.36 1.32 -7.12
C GLY A 215 13.92 1.62 -5.68
N ASP A 216 13.23 2.75 -5.51
CA ASP A 216 12.85 3.23 -4.17
C ASP A 216 11.90 2.25 -3.45
N PRO A 217 12.02 2.10 -2.12
CA PRO A 217 11.18 1.18 -1.36
C PRO A 217 9.76 1.74 -1.18
N TYR A 218 8.76 1.14 -1.85
CA TYR A 218 7.35 1.52 -1.68
C TYR A 218 6.61 0.60 -0.71
N TYR A 219 6.80 -0.72 -0.84
CA TYR A 219 6.05 -1.73 -0.06
C TYR A 219 6.99 -2.74 0.61
N PRO A 220 6.97 -2.87 1.95
CA PRO A 220 7.57 -4.01 2.65
C PRO A 220 7.00 -5.33 2.13
N VAL A 221 7.84 -6.34 1.89
CA VAL A 221 7.42 -7.66 1.40
C VAL A 221 7.16 -8.60 2.60
N PRO A 222 5.89 -8.89 2.94
CA PRO A 222 5.55 -9.63 4.16
C PRO A 222 5.72 -11.13 3.95
N THR A 223 6.97 -11.59 4.05
CA THR A 223 7.33 -13.00 4.10
C THR A 223 7.85 -13.36 5.48
N LYS A 224 7.83 -14.65 5.81
CA LYS A 224 8.42 -15.17 7.05
C LYS A 224 9.88 -14.74 7.21
N ARG A 225 10.69 -14.89 6.15
CA ARG A 225 12.09 -14.47 6.11
C ARG A 225 12.26 -12.99 6.47
N ASN A 226 11.51 -12.11 5.82
CA ASN A 226 11.65 -10.66 6.07
C ASN A 226 11.13 -10.27 7.46
N THR A 227 10.12 -10.96 7.97
CA THR A 227 9.61 -10.74 9.33
C THR A 227 10.69 -11.10 10.37
N GLU A 228 11.31 -12.28 10.23
CA GLU A 228 12.40 -12.73 11.12
C GLU A 228 13.65 -11.83 11.02
N LEU A 229 13.95 -11.33 9.83
CA LEU A 229 15.05 -10.39 9.61
C LEU A 229 14.76 -9.01 10.19
N TYR A 230 13.54 -8.50 10.04
CA TYR A 230 13.13 -7.22 10.60
C TYR A 230 13.22 -7.24 12.13
N GLU A 231 12.82 -8.31 12.82
CA GLU A 231 12.94 -8.39 14.28
C GLU A 231 14.41 -8.29 14.76
N GLN A 232 15.39 -8.74 13.94
CA GLN A 232 16.80 -8.54 14.25
C GLN A 232 17.21 -7.07 14.13
N TYR A 233 16.77 -6.37 13.08
CA TYR A 233 17.01 -4.93 12.93
C TYR A 233 16.31 -4.11 14.01
N LYS A 234 15.08 -4.48 14.36
CA LYS A 234 14.32 -3.85 15.45
C LYS A 234 15.04 -3.99 16.80
N ALA A 235 15.61 -5.16 17.10
CA ALA A 235 16.40 -5.35 18.31
C ALA A 235 17.70 -4.52 18.35
N LEU A 236 18.20 -4.05 17.19
CA LEU A 236 19.28 -3.07 17.13
C LEU A 236 18.75 -1.65 17.36
N ALA A 237 17.65 -1.28 16.69
CA ALA A 237 16.97 0.00 16.89
C ALA A 237 16.59 0.25 18.36
N GLU A 238 16.12 -0.77 19.08
CA GLU A 238 15.78 -0.67 20.51
C GLU A 238 16.97 -0.35 21.43
N LYS A 239 18.21 -0.52 20.95
CA LYS A 239 19.43 -0.15 21.70
C LYS A 239 19.85 1.29 21.47
N GLU A 240 19.33 1.94 20.43
CA GLU A 240 19.62 3.34 20.13
C GLU A 240 18.86 4.25 21.10
N ARG A 241 19.60 5.10 21.83
CA ARG A 241 19.00 5.92 22.90
C ARG A 241 18.34 7.20 22.41
N ASN A 242 18.95 7.83 21.40
CA ASN A 242 18.52 9.15 20.90
C ASN A 242 17.93 9.06 19.49
N ILE A 243 17.70 7.84 18.97
CA ILE A 243 17.22 7.61 17.62
C ILE A 243 15.93 6.81 17.68
N HIS A 244 14.89 7.38 17.09
CA HIS A 244 13.54 6.90 17.15
C HIS A 244 13.10 6.48 15.74
N PHE A 245 12.76 5.21 15.57
CA PHE A 245 12.40 4.62 14.27
C PHE A 245 10.88 4.62 14.10
N VAL A 246 10.35 5.47 13.21
CA VAL A 246 8.90 5.72 13.08
C VAL A 246 8.48 5.75 11.62
N GLY A 247 7.29 5.23 11.31
CA GLY A 247 6.72 5.23 9.96
C GLY A 247 6.98 3.94 9.17
N ARG A 248 6.46 3.89 7.94
CA ARG A 248 6.36 2.67 7.10
C ARG A 248 7.70 1.94 6.93
N LEU A 249 8.75 2.65 6.53
CA LEU A 249 10.04 2.06 6.19
C LEU A 249 10.84 1.68 7.43
N ALA A 250 10.88 2.58 8.42
CA ALA A 250 11.60 2.35 9.67
C ALA A 250 10.99 1.21 10.51
N SER A 251 9.67 1.03 10.45
CA SER A 251 8.98 -0.06 11.14
C SER A 251 8.66 -1.27 10.27
N TYR A 252 9.09 -1.27 9.00
CA TYR A 252 8.81 -2.31 8.00
C TYR A 252 7.32 -2.75 7.95
N LYS A 253 6.40 -1.77 8.06
CA LYS A 253 4.96 -2.00 8.13
C LYS A 253 4.22 -1.32 7.01
N TYR A 254 3.26 -2.02 6.40
CA TYR A 254 2.46 -1.46 5.32
C TYR A 254 1.33 -0.56 5.84
N PHE A 255 1.64 0.68 6.21
CA PHE A 255 0.65 1.67 6.66
C PHE A 255 -0.07 2.40 5.53
N ASN A 256 -1.37 2.65 5.68
CA ASN A 256 -2.05 3.72 4.96
C ASN A 256 -1.62 5.11 5.50
N MET A 257 -2.06 6.19 4.86
CA MET A 257 -1.69 7.56 5.29
C MET A 257 -2.22 7.90 6.68
N ASP A 258 -3.49 7.60 6.95
CA ASP A 258 -4.14 7.78 8.25
C ASP A 258 -3.43 7.01 9.36
N GLN A 259 -3.03 5.76 9.08
CA GLN A 259 -2.28 4.93 10.02
C GLN A 259 -0.87 5.47 10.28
N SER A 260 -0.22 6.05 9.27
CA SER A 260 1.09 6.69 9.43
C SER A 260 0.99 7.95 10.29
N ILE A 261 -0.07 8.75 10.09
CA ILE A 261 -0.32 9.95 10.90
C ILE A 261 -0.62 9.56 12.35
N LEU A 262 -1.51 8.58 12.57
CA LEU A 262 -1.80 8.09 13.91
C LEU A 262 -0.54 7.54 14.59
N ASN A 263 0.25 6.74 13.87
CA ASN A 263 1.51 6.20 14.38
C ASN A 263 2.46 7.31 14.84
N ALA A 264 2.57 8.40 14.09
CA ALA A 264 3.41 9.54 14.47
C ALA A 264 2.87 10.27 15.71
N LEU A 265 1.56 10.49 15.80
CA LEU A 265 0.92 11.16 16.94
C LEU A 265 1.07 10.34 18.22
N GLU A 266 0.70 9.06 18.19
CA GLU A 266 0.83 8.16 19.35
C GLU A 266 2.29 8.00 19.79
N TYR A 267 3.21 7.97 18.83
CA TYR A 267 4.64 7.92 19.14
C TYR A 267 5.09 9.19 19.85
N CYS A 268 4.65 10.34 19.36
CA CYS A 268 4.98 11.63 19.95
C CYS A 268 4.50 11.71 21.40
N ASP A 269 3.21 11.41 21.63
CA ASP A 269 2.58 11.43 22.95
C ASP A 269 3.24 10.47 23.95
N SER A 270 3.73 9.32 23.46
CA SER A 270 4.32 8.29 24.32
C SER A 270 5.79 8.53 24.66
N ASN A 271 6.54 9.24 23.81
CA ASN A 271 8.01 9.34 23.91
C ASN A 271 8.51 10.76 24.20
N PHE A 272 7.68 11.78 23.94
CA PHE A 272 8.03 13.17 24.18
C PHE A 272 7.02 13.79 25.15
N SER A 273 7.52 14.38 26.23
CA SER A 273 6.69 15.20 27.10
C SER A 273 6.44 16.54 26.38
N ILE A 274 5.22 16.72 25.88
CA ILE A 274 4.74 17.98 25.32
C ILE A 274 4.28 18.90 26.47
#